data_AF-A0A970TFD9-F1
#
_entry.id   AF-A0A970TFD9-F1
#
_cell.length_a   1.000
_cell.length_b   1.000
_cell.length_c   1.000
_cell.angle_alpha   90.00
_cell.angle_beta   90.00
_cell.angle_gamma   90.00
#
_symmetry.space_group_name_H-M   'P 1'
#
loop_
_entity.id
_entity.type
_entity.pdbx_description
1 polymer ?
#
loop_
_entity_poly.entity_id
_entity_poly.type
_entity_poly.pdbx_seq_one_letter_code
_entity_poly.pdbx_strand_id
1 'polypeptide(L)'
;MNNITKKSLELVNKLFSNEDKEQAIILLTNECGNNLPYCEEYIPEELDRIRFAAIKISQGNIGQLESAIIMAKSDWRDLLMSADFAKDVNLHNIWADETVSL
;
A
#
# COMPACT_ATOMS: atom_id res chain seq x y z
N MET A 1 11.65 4.99 11.83
CA MET A 1 11.00 3.68 12.02
C MET A 1 9.90 3.60 10.98
N ASN A 2 9.99 2.68 10.01
CA ASN A 2 8.87 2.44 9.11
C ASN A 2 7.77 1.78 9.94
N ASN A 3 6.67 2.49 10.12
CA ASN A 3 5.45 1.95 10.69
C ASN A 3 4.36 2.08 9.63
N ILE A 4 3.36 1.20 9.66
CA ILE A 4 2.14 1.35 8.86
C ILE A 4 1.11 2.14 9.66
N THR A 5 0.24 2.87 8.98
CA THR A 5 -0.77 3.69 9.64
C THR A 5 -1.94 2.84 10.09
N LYS A 6 -2.79 3.41 10.96
CA LYS A 6 -4.05 2.76 11.35
C LYS A 6 -4.92 2.43 10.14
N LYS A 7 -4.95 3.30 9.12
CA LYS A 7 -5.75 3.09 7.91
C LYS A 7 -5.17 1.96 7.05
N SER A 8 -3.84 1.85 6.91
CA SER A 8 -3.23 0.70 6.23
C SER A 8 -3.57 -0.61 6.96
N LEU A 9 -3.55 -0.61 8.30
CA LEU A 9 -3.97 -1.78 9.11
C LEU A 9 -5.44 -2.17 8.88
N GLU A 10 -6.35 -1.19 8.83
CA GLU A 10 -7.78 -1.44 8.54
C GLU A 10 -7.96 -2.10 7.17
N LEU A 11 -7.26 -1.61 6.15
CA LEU A 11 -7.31 -2.19 4.80
C LEU A 11 -6.76 -3.61 4.76
N VAL A 12 -5.62 -3.87 5.41
CA VAL A 12 -5.05 -5.22 5.47
C VAL A 12 -6.01 -6.18 6.15
N ASN A 13 -6.59 -5.76 7.29
CA ASN A 13 -7.54 -6.57 8.03
C ASN A 13 -8.83 -6.88 7.23
N LYS A 14 -9.24 -5.97 6.36
CA LYS A 14 -10.42 -6.09 5.53
C LYS A 14 -10.20 -6.98 4.30
N LEU A 15 -9.04 -6.85 3.64
CA LEU A 15 -8.81 -7.43 2.31
C LEU A 15 -8.05 -8.76 2.31
N PHE A 16 -7.14 -8.97 3.27
CA PHE A 16 -6.33 -10.19 3.31
C PHE A 16 -6.97 -11.26 4.19
N SER A 17 -6.69 -12.53 3.89
CA SER A 17 -7.08 -13.64 4.75
C SER A 17 -6.37 -13.56 6.10
N ASN A 18 -6.87 -14.26 7.12
CA ASN A 18 -6.26 -14.23 8.45
C ASN A 18 -4.82 -14.75 8.45
N GLU A 19 -4.52 -15.70 7.58
CA GLU A 19 -3.19 -16.29 7.40
C GLU A 19 -2.19 -15.30 6.78
N ASP A 20 -2.69 -14.40 5.93
CA ASP A 20 -1.85 -13.51 5.13
C ASP A 20 -1.65 -12.11 5.76
N LYS A 21 -2.50 -11.72 6.73
CA LYS A 21 -2.46 -10.37 7.35
C LYS A 21 -1.10 -9.99 7.91
N GLU A 22 -0.48 -10.88 8.68
CA GLU A 22 0.82 -10.62 9.29
C GLU A 22 1.90 -10.42 8.23
N GLN A 23 1.93 -11.29 7.21
CA GLN A 23 2.87 -11.19 6.11
C GLN A 23 2.66 -9.90 5.30
N ALA A 24 1.42 -9.50 5.04
CA ALA A 24 1.11 -8.26 4.35
C ALA A 24 1.63 -7.04 5.12
N ILE A 25 1.44 -7.01 6.45
CA ILE A 25 1.96 -5.95 7.33
C ILE A 25 3.48 -5.88 7.25
N ILE A 26 4.16 -7.02 7.33
CA ILE A 26 5.63 -7.10 7.25
C ILE A 26 6.13 -6.54 5.92
N LEU A 27 5.53 -6.97 4.80
CA LEU A 27 5.89 -6.51 3.46
C LEU A 27 5.66 -5.00 3.29
N LEU A 28 4.51 -4.48 3.73
CA LEU A 28 4.21 -3.04 3.63
C LEU A 28 5.14 -2.19 4.50
N THR A 29 5.55 -2.71 5.66
CA THR A 29 6.44 -2.02 6.59
C THR A 29 7.87 -1.99 6.08
N ASN A 30 8.40 -3.13 5.63
CA ASN A 30 9.82 -3.31 5.36
C ASN A 30 10.17 -3.12 3.88
N GLU A 31 9.25 -3.44 2.97
CA GLU A 31 9.53 -3.50 1.54
C GLU A 31 8.80 -2.42 0.72
N CYS A 32 7.77 -1.79 1.29
CA CYS A 32 6.98 -0.71 0.69
C CYS A 32 6.97 0.53 1.59
N GLY A 33 8.16 0.97 2.02
CA GLY A 33 8.34 2.07 2.96
C GLY A 33 9.29 3.13 2.43
N ASN A 34 10.08 3.72 3.34
CA ASN A 34 11.09 4.73 2.99
C ASN A 34 12.28 4.18 2.18
N ASN A 35 12.29 2.89 1.87
CA ASN A 35 13.25 2.25 0.98
C ASN A 35 12.83 2.31 -0.51
N LEU A 36 11.69 2.92 -0.81
CA LEU A 36 11.28 3.21 -2.19
C LEU A 36 12.04 4.42 -2.73
N PRO A 37 12.31 4.49 -4.05
CA PRO A 37 13.04 5.59 -4.66
C PRO A 37 12.40 6.96 -4.35
N TYR A 38 13.18 7.91 -3.83
CA TYR A 38 12.75 9.28 -3.51
C TYR A 38 11.75 9.39 -2.35
N CYS A 39 11.65 8.37 -1.49
CA CYS A 39 10.77 8.34 -0.31
C CYS A 39 11.54 8.24 1.02
N GLU A 40 12.85 8.51 1.03
CA GLU A 40 13.73 8.25 2.18
C GLU A 40 13.32 9.04 3.44
N GLU A 41 12.81 10.26 3.24
CA GLU A 41 12.37 11.17 4.30
C GLU A 41 10.85 11.13 4.54
N TYR A 42 10.11 10.25 3.84
CA TYR A 42 8.65 10.20 3.98
C TYR A 42 8.25 9.64 5.34
N ILE A 43 7.27 10.29 5.97
CA ILE A 43 6.60 9.74 7.16
C ILE A 43 5.55 8.68 6.76
N PRO A 44 5.07 7.83 7.69
CA PRO A 44 4.09 6.78 7.39
C PRO A 44 2.86 7.24 6.60
N GLU A 45 2.31 8.40 6.91
CA GLU A 45 1.13 8.98 6.24
C GLU A 45 1.44 9.39 4.79
N GLU A 46 2.66 9.84 4.49
CA GLU A 46 3.08 10.20 3.13
C GLU A 46 3.28 8.95 2.25
N LEU A 47 3.55 7.79 2.88
CA LEU A 47 3.67 6.49 2.22
C LEU A 47 2.32 5.82 1.96
N ASP A 48 1.23 6.26 2.59
CA ASP A 48 -0.08 5.59 2.48
C ASP A 48 -0.57 5.56 1.04
N ARG A 49 -0.36 6.61 0.24
CA ARG A 49 -0.77 6.61 -1.18
C ARG A 49 -0.14 5.45 -1.96
N ILE A 50 1.14 5.15 -1.71
CA ILE A 50 1.86 4.07 -2.39
C ILE A 50 1.46 2.71 -1.82
N ARG A 51 1.38 2.59 -0.49
CA ARG A 51 0.97 1.35 0.20
C ARG A 51 -0.45 0.94 -0.19
N PHE A 52 -1.37 1.90 -0.26
CA PHE A 52 -2.76 1.65 -0.64
C PHE A 52 -2.84 1.22 -2.10
N ALA A 53 -2.00 1.77 -2.97
CA ALA A 53 -1.91 1.31 -4.35
C ALA A 53 -1.46 -0.17 -4.40
N ALA A 54 -0.44 -0.54 -3.62
CA ALA A 54 0.03 -1.93 -3.53
C ALA A 54 -1.06 -2.87 -3.00
N ILE A 55 -1.77 -2.47 -1.94
CA ILE A 55 -2.90 -3.24 -1.38
C ILE A 55 -4.05 -3.38 -2.40
N LYS A 56 -4.41 -2.28 -3.09
CA LYS A 56 -5.51 -2.28 -4.06
C LYS A 56 -5.23 -3.22 -5.23
N ILE A 57 -4.02 -3.16 -5.78
CA ILE A 57 -3.58 -4.05 -6.88
C ILE A 57 -3.49 -5.50 -6.43
N SER A 58 -3.09 -5.74 -5.18
CA SER A 58 -2.95 -7.12 -4.68
C SER A 58 -4.28 -7.87 -4.56
N GLN A 59 -5.39 -7.14 -4.43
CA GLN A 59 -6.73 -7.70 -4.19
C GLN A 59 -6.75 -8.70 -3.01
N GLY A 60 -5.93 -8.45 -1.98
CA GLY A 60 -5.84 -9.32 -0.81
C GLY A 60 -5.00 -10.59 -0.99
N ASN A 61 -4.30 -10.75 -2.11
CA ASN A 61 -3.39 -11.88 -2.37
C ASN A 61 -1.93 -11.49 -2.10
N ILE A 62 -1.20 -12.30 -1.33
CA ILE A 62 0.20 -12.01 -0.98
C ILE A 62 1.14 -12.01 -2.19
N GLY A 63 1.04 -12.96 -3.11
CA GLY A 63 1.90 -12.99 -4.30
C GLY A 63 1.70 -11.77 -5.21
N GLN A 64 0.46 -11.28 -5.30
CA GLN A 64 0.17 -10.03 -6.01
C GLN A 64 0.67 -8.79 -5.25
N LEU A 65 0.65 -8.82 -3.91
CA LEU A 65 1.23 -7.75 -3.08
C LEU A 65 2.75 -7.66 -3.31
N GLU A 66 3.45 -8.80 -3.29
CA GLU A 66 4.88 -8.86 -3.59
C GLU A 66 5.19 -8.31 -4.99
N SER A 67 4.38 -8.70 -5.98
CA SER A 67 4.52 -8.20 -7.36
C SER A 67 4.31 -6.69 -7.47
N ALA A 68 3.31 -6.14 -6.75
CA ALA A 68 3.07 -4.71 -6.68
C ALA A 68 4.21 -3.95 -5.97
N ILE A 69 4.82 -4.55 -4.94
CA ILE A 69 5.98 -3.97 -4.25
C ILE A 69 7.22 -3.97 -5.14
N ILE A 70 7.44 -5.03 -5.93
CA ILE A 70 8.51 -5.06 -6.93
C ILE A 70 8.34 -3.92 -7.94
N MET A 71 7.11 -3.68 -8.41
CA MET A 71 6.80 -2.53 -9.27
C MET A 71 7.11 -1.20 -8.56
N ALA A 72 6.69 -1.04 -7.30
CA ALA A 72 6.94 0.17 -6.52
C ALA A 72 8.44 0.49 -6.37
N LYS A 73 9.27 -0.53 -6.17
CA LYS A 73 10.73 -0.40 -6.06
C LYS A 73 11.39 0.01 -7.36
N SER A 74 10.82 -0.38 -8.51
CA SER A 74 11.28 0.07 -9.82
C SER A 74 10.84 1.50 -10.10
N ASP A 75 9.53 1.77 -10.02
CA ASP A 75 8.93 3.10 -10.10
C ASP A 75 7.55 3.10 -9.43
N TRP A 76 7.44 3.72 -8.26
CA TRP A 76 6.17 3.81 -7.55
C TRP A 76 5.12 4.64 -8.29
N ARG A 77 5.51 5.51 -9.22
CA ARG A 77 4.56 6.28 -10.03
C ARG A 77 3.78 5.38 -10.99
N ASP A 78 4.41 4.33 -11.50
CA ASP A 78 3.74 3.31 -12.33
C ASP A 78 2.77 2.47 -11.50
N LEU A 79 3.11 2.18 -10.24
CA LEU A 79 2.17 1.55 -9.31
C LEU A 79 0.95 2.47 -9.06
N LEU A 80 1.16 3.77 -8.85
CA LEU A 80 0.06 4.72 -8.69
C LEU A 80 -0.82 4.82 -9.95
N MET A 81 -0.23 4.78 -11.14
CA MET A 81 -0.96 4.75 -12.40
C MET A 81 -1.81 3.47 -12.49
N SER A 82 -1.22 2.32 -12.17
CA SER A 82 -1.89 1.02 -12.21
C SER A 82 -3.08 0.95 -11.24
N ALA A 83 -2.94 1.54 -10.06
CA ALA A 83 -3.99 1.62 -9.05
C ALA A 83 -5.04 2.71 -9.31
N ASP A 84 -4.92 3.48 -10.40
CA ASP A 84 -5.72 4.66 -10.74
C ASP A 84 -5.66 5.77 -9.67
N PHE A 85 -4.52 5.87 -8.95
CA PHE A 85 -4.27 6.88 -7.93
C PHE A 85 -3.40 8.05 -8.42
N ALA A 86 -2.89 8.01 -9.65
CA ALA A 86 -2.00 9.04 -10.17
C ALA A 86 -2.69 10.38 -10.49
N LYS A 87 -3.99 10.35 -10.83
CA LYS A 87 -4.73 11.52 -11.35
C LYS A 87 -5.05 12.57 -10.27
N ASP A 88 -5.22 12.15 -9.03
CA ASP A 88 -5.51 13.03 -7.90
C ASP A 88 -4.90 12.43 -6.62
N VAL A 89 -4.24 13.28 -5.84
CA VAL A 89 -3.54 12.92 -4.62
C VAL A 89 -4.46 12.32 -3.55
N ASN A 90 -5.78 12.59 -3.60
CA ASN A 90 -6.75 12.13 -2.61
C ASN A 90 -7.46 10.82 -2.95
N LEU A 91 -7.28 10.27 -4.17
CA LEU A 91 -8.02 9.07 -4.60
C LEU A 91 -7.75 7.84 -3.72
N HIS A 92 -6.54 7.74 -3.17
CA HIS A 92 -6.20 6.67 -2.23
C HIS A 92 -7.03 6.74 -0.93
N ASN A 93 -7.28 7.94 -0.42
CA ASN A 93 -8.10 8.13 0.79
C ASN A 93 -9.57 7.81 0.53
N ILE A 94 -10.12 8.29 -0.59
CA ILE A 94 -11.51 7.99 -0.99
C ILE A 94 -11.70 6.49 -1.12
N TRP A 95 -10.82 5.81 -1.86
CA TRP A 95 -10.86 4.36 -2.01
C TRP A 95 -10.72 3.63 -0.67
N ALA A 96 -9.83 4.10 0.21
CA ALA A 96 -9.62 3.47 1.50
C ALA A 96 -10.86 3.58 2.40
N ASP A 97 -11.49 4.75 2.44
CA ASP A 97 -12.70 4.99 3.22
C ASP A 97 -13.88 4.17 2.70
N GLU A 98 -14.06 4.08 1.39
CA GLU A 98 -15.07 3.21 0.76
C GLU A 98 -14.82 1.73 1.10
N THR A 99 -13.57 1.28 1.01
CA THR A 99 -13.21 -0.13 1.23
C THR A 99 -13.42 -0.57 2.68
N VAL A 100 -13.09 0.29 3.65
CA VAL A 100 -13.25 -0.02 5.08
C VAL A 100 -14.69 0.12 5.56
N SER A 101 -15.51 0.95 4.89
CA SER A 101 -16.92 1.18 5.26
C SER A 101 -17.89 0.11 4.71
N LEU A 102 -17.50 -0.62 3.67
CA LEU A 102 -18.18 -1.83 3.19
C LEU A 102 -17.92 -3.02 4.12
#